data_AF-A0A7S1UY48-F1
#
_entry.id   AF-A0A7S1UY48-F1
#
_cell.length_a   1.000
_cell.length_b   1.000
_cell.length_c   1.000
_cell.angle_alpha   90.00
_cell.angle_beta   90.00
_cell.angle_gamma   90.00
#
_symmetry.space_group_name_H-M   'P 1'
#
loop_
_entity.id
_entity.type
_entity.pdbx_description
1 polymer ?
#
loop_
_entity_poly.entity_id
_entity_poly.type
_entity_poly.pdbx_seq_one_letter_code
_entity_poly.pdbx_strand_id
1 'polypeptide(L)'
;LIKCPQGLVIKSDKLRLQQVVLNLARNSAKFVEEGFVRLRADVINDSVHIYIEDSGPGIPEEKRKNLFNRYQQSLDAMAQGTGVGLNLCQRLVALMEGTIQLDEKYESGFKGHP
;
A
#
# COMPACT_ATOMS: atom_id res chain seq x y z
N LEU A 1 10.33 -2.06 8.34
CA LEU A 1 9.90 -2.51 9.70
C LEU A 1 8.74 -3.48 9.56
N ILE A 2 8.62 -4.48 10.43
CA ILE A 2 7.48 -5.43 10.44
C ILE A 2 6.85 -5.44 11.83
N LYS A 3 5.54 -5.19 11.92
CA LYS A 3 4.73 -5.28 13.15
C LYS A 3 3.54 -6.21 12.90
N CYS A 4 3.63 -7.46 13.31
CA CYS A 4 2.58 -8.46 13.07
C CYS A 4 2.42 -9.33 14.32
N PRO A 5 1.17 -9.68 14.72
CA PRO A 5 0.93 -10.64 15.77
C PRO A 5 1.65 -11.97 15.50
N GLN A 6 2.27 -12.52 16.54
CA GLN A 6 2.96 -13.80 16.41
C GLN A 6 1.93 -14.93 16.18
N GLY A 7 2.23 -15.82 15.23
CA GLY A 7 1.36 -16.95 14.92
C GLY A 7 0.10 -16.60 14.13
N LEU A 8 -0.03 -15.39 13.59
CA LEU A 8 -1.14 -15.04 12.70
C LEU A 8 -1.08 -15.85 11.40
N VAL A 9 -2.10 -16.66 11.17
CA VAL A 9 -2.26 -17.47 9.96
C VAL A 9 -3.61 -17.15 9.34
N ILE A 10 -3.62 -16.92 8.03
CA ILE A 10 -4.84 -16.71 7.25
C ILE A 10 -4.91 -17.69 6.09
N LYS A 11 -6.13 -18.08 5.74
CA LYS A 11 -6.40 -18.84 4.51
C LYS A 11 -6.62 -17.84 3.38
N SER A 12 -5.68 -17.79 2.43
CA SER A 12 -5.72 -16.87 1.30
C SER A 12 -4.88 -17.42 0.13
N ASP A 13 -4.94 -16.79 -1.04
CA ASP A 13 -4.00 -17.05 -2.13
C ASP A 13 -2.64 -16.41 -1.79
N LYS A 14 -1.71 -17.24 -1.32
CA LYS A 14 -0.37 -16.83 -0.90
C LYS A 14 0.35 -16.01 -1.98
N LEU A 15 0.26 -16.41 -3.25
CA LEU A 15 1.00 -15.76 -4.33
C LEU A 15 0.42 -14.37 -4.62
N ARG A 16 -0.91 -14.25 -4.65
CA ARG A 16 -1.57 -12.97 -4.91
C ARG A 16 -1.43 -12.01 -3.75
N LEU A 17 -1.55 -12.49 -2.52
CA LEU A 17 -1.31 -11.67 -1.34
C LEU A 17 0.12 -11.13 -1.29
N GLN A 18 1.11 -12.00 -1.53
CA GLN A 18 2.51 -11.58 -1.60
C GLN A 18 2.73 -10.53 -2.71
N GLN A 19 2.09 -10.71 -3.87
CA GLN A 19 2.15 -9.76 -4.97
C GLN A 19 1.59 -8.38 -4.58
N VAL A 20 0.44 -8.33 -3.89
CA VAL A 20 -0.15 -7.09 -3.38
C VAL A 20 0.81 -6.39 -2.41
N VAL A 21 1.28 -7.11 -1.39
CA VAL A 21 2.17 -6.57 -0.35
C VAL A 21 3.45 -6.02 -0.96
N LEU A 22 4.09 -6.75 -1.87
CA LEU A 22 5.33 -6.32 -2.52
C LEU A 22 5.13 -5.10 -3.43
N ASN A 23 4.01 -5.02 -4.15
CA ASN A 23 3.71 -3.87 -5.00
C ASN A 23 3.53 -2.59 -4.17
N LEU A 24 2.77 -2.68 -3.08
CA LEU A 24 2.56 -1.55 -2.19
C LEU A 24 3.86 -1.13 -1.49
N ALA A 25 4.64 -2.08 -0.97
CA ALA A 25 5.92 -1.80 -0.32
C ALA A 25 6.95 -1.17 -1.27
N ARG A 26 7.00 -1.62 -2.54
CA ARG A 26 7.85 -1.01 -3.58
C ARG A 26 7.39 0.41 -3.92
N ASN A 27 6.08 0.66 -3.94
CA ASN A 27 5.54 1.99 -4.17
C ASN A 27 5.98 2.94 -3.04
N SER A 28 5.83 2.55 -1.79
CA SER A 28 6.31 3.33 -0.64
C SER A 28 7.83 3.56 -0.69
N ALA A 29 8.61 2.49 -0.89
CA ALA A 29 10.08 2.59 -0.94
C ALA A 29 10.61 3.47 -2.09
N LYS A 30 9.82 3.69 -3.15
CA LYS A 30 10.18 4.60 -4.25
C LYS A 30 10.20 6.07 -3.83
N PHE A 31 9.36 6.46 -2.86
CA PHE A 31 9.16 7.86 -2.48
C PHE A 31 9.71 8.22 -1.10
N VAL A 32 10.22 7.24 -0.35
CA VAL A 32 10.87 7.44 0.95
C VAL A 32 12.37 7.59 0.70
N GLU A 33 12.88 8.82 0.77
CA GLU A 33 14.33 9.08 0.74
C GLU A 33 14.98 8.86 2.10
N GLU A 34 14.35 9.37 3.16
CA GLU A 34 14.74 9.17 4.56
C GLU A 34 13.52 8.73 5.39
N GLY A 35 13.76 7.92 6.43
CA GLY A 35 12.73 7.44 7.34
C GLY A 35 12.43 5.95 7.19
N PHE A 36 11.16 5.56 7.02
CA PHE A 36 10.75 4.16 7.08
C PHE A 36 9.65 3.76 6.10
N VAL A 37 9.66 2.47 5.78
CA VAL A 37 8.48 1.71 5.33
C VAL A 37 8.19 0.64 6.38
N ARG A 38 6.93 0.51 6.79
CA ARG A 38 6.47 -0.42 7.81
C ARG A 38 5.31 -1.26 7.28
N LEU A 39 5.49 -2.57 7.33
CA LEU A 39 4.42 -3.54 7.19
C LEU A 39 3.82 -3.78 8.57
N ARG A 40 2.52 -3.51 8.74
CA ARG A 40 1.77 -3.84 9.95
C ARG A 40 0.62 -4.78 9.61
N ALA A 41 0.26 -5.67 10.52
CA ALA A 41 -0.96 -6.46 10.42
C ALA A 41 -1.70 -6.48 11.76
N ASP A 42 -3.02 -6.42 11.74
CA ASP A 42 -3.88 -6.53 12.91
C ASP A 42 -5.11 -7.36 12.61
N VAL A 43 -5.72 -7.94 13.65
CA VAL A 43 -7.02 -8.62 13.56
C VAL A 43 -8.09 -7.69 14.11
N ILE A 44 -9.04 -7.30 13.27
CA ILE A 44 -10.14 -6.39 13.62
C ILE A 44 -11.43 -7.03 13.12
N ASN A 45 -12.39 -7.28 14.02
CA ASN A 45 -13.69 -7.87 13.68
C ASN A 45 -13.57 -9.14 12.81
N ASP A 46 -12.75 -10.10 13.25
CA ASP A 46 -12.45 -11.36 12.55
C ASP A 46 -11.83 -11.22 11.14
N SER A 47 -11.39 -10.02 10.77
CA SER A 47 -10.70 -9.74 9.52
C SER A 47 -9.25 -9.37 9.78
N VAL A 48 -8.35 -9.80 8.90
CA VAL A 48 -6.94 -9.37 8.95
C VAL A 48 -6.77 -8.11 8.11
N HIS A 49 -6.37 -7.05 8.78
CA HIS A 49 -6.00 -5.79 8.16
C HIS A 49 -4.48 -5.76 7.99
N ILE A 50 -4.02 -5.55 6.75
CA ILE A 50 -2.60 -5.38 6.44
C ILE A 50 -2.39 -3.94 6.01
N TYR A 51 -1.41 -3.30 6.63
CA TYR A 51 -1.06 -1.90 6.41
C TYR A 51 0.35 -1.83 5.85
N ILE A 52 0.52 -1.02 4.80
CA ILE A 52 1.82 -0.56 4.32
C ILE A 52 1.88 0.93 4.65
N GLU A 53 2.61 1.23 5.70
CA GLU A 53 2.80 2.58 6.23
C GLU A 53 4.17 3.09 5.81
N ASP A 54 4.28 4.36 5.46
CA ASP A 54 5.57 4.97 5.15
C ASP A 54 5.68 6.39 5.68
N SER A 55 6.89 6.93 5.63
CA SER A 55 7.21 8.32 5.97
C SER A 55 7.53 9.15 4.72
N GLY A 56 6.96 8.76 3.57
CA GLY A 56 7.13 9.48 2.32
C GLY A 56 6.39 10.82 2.33
N PRO A 57 6.46 11.61 1.25
CA PRO A 57 5.81 12.93 1.16
C PRO A 57 4.27 12.89 1.15
N GLY A 58 3.67 11.70 1.29
CA GLY A 58 2.24 11.49 1.14
C GLY A 58 1.76 11.55 -0.31
N ILE A 59 0.44 11.44 -0.48
CA ILE A 59 -0.23 11.50 -1.78
C ILE A 59 -1.02 12.81 -1.86
N PRO A 60 -0.78 13.66 -2.88
CA PRO A 60 -1.56 14.87 -3.12
C PRO A 60 -3.06 14.58 -3.22
N GLU A 61 -3.90 15.41 -2.60
CA GLU A 61 -5.36 15.17 -2.50
C GLU A 61 -6.02 14.96 -3.86
N GLU A 62 -5.61 15.71 -4.87
CA GLU A 62 -6.13 15.61 -6.24
C GLU A 62 -5.86 14.25 -6.90
N LYS A 63 -4.83 13.53 -6.43
CA LYS A 63 -4.47 12.19 -6.90
C LYS A 63 -5.16 11.07 -6.13
N ARG A 64 -5.62 11.31 -4.89
CA ARG A 64 -6.17 10.27 -4.00
C ARG A 64 -7.41 9.58 -4.60
N LYS A 65 -8.34 10.35 -5.17
CA LYS A 65 -9.59 9.82 -5.76
C LYS A 65 -9.36 8.85 -6.93
N ASN A 66 -8.25 9.01 -7.63
CA ASN A 66 -7.93 8.24 -8.82
C ASN A 66 -6.78 7.23 -8.59
N LEU A 67 -6.34 7.06 -7.34
CA LEU A 67 -5.14 6.30 -6.98
C LEU A 67 -5.15 4.85 -7.50
N PHE A 68 -6.32 4.21 -7.54
CA PHE A 68 -6.49 2.83 -8.00
C PHE A 68 -6.96 2.71 -9.46
N ASN A 69 -7.08 3.82 -10.19
CA ASN A 69 -7.52 3.81 -11.58
C ASN A 69 -6.42 3.31 -12.52
N ARG A 70 -6.83 2.61 -13.58
CA ARG A 70 -5.94 1.89 -14.52
C ARG A 70 -4.99 2.80 -15.31
N TYR A 71 -5.23 4.11 -15.35
CA TYR A 71 -4.54 5.06 -16.24
C TYR A 71 -3.95 6.27 -15.51
N GLN A 72 -3.41 6.11 -14.30
CA GLN A 72 -2.56 7.15 -13.74
C GLN A 72 -1.27 7.20 -14.57
N GLN A 73 -1.24 8.07 -15.59
CA GLN A 73 -0.07 8.30 -16.41
C GLN A 73 1.06 8.82 -15.54
N SER A 74 2.19 8.12 -15.59
CA SER A 74 3.49 8.71 -15.28
C SER A 74 3.72 9.84 -16.30
N LEU A 75 3.52 11.09 -15.90
CA LEU A 75 3.87 12.25 -16.74
C LEU A 75 5.39 12.41 -16.89
N ASP A 76 6.17 11.62 -16.17
CA ASP A 76 7.62 11.61 -16.27
C ASP A 76 8.08 10.40 -17.08
N ALA A 77 8.62 10.65 -18.27
CA ALA A 77 9.28 9.63 -19.09
C ALA A 77 10.47 8.95 -18.38
N MET A 78 10.91 9.49 -17.24
CA MET A 78 11.97 8.94 -16.39
C MET A 78 11.48 8.26 -15.11
N ALA A 79 10.20 8.41 -14.71
CA ALA A 79 9.68 7.76 -13.52
C ALA A 79 9.21 6.33 -13.87
N GLN A 80 10.12 5.37 -13.71
CA GLN A 80 9.84 3.93 -13.81
C GLN A 80 8.59 3.55 -12.98
N GLY A 81 7.50 3.22 -13.67
CA GLY A 81 6.24 2.77 -13.09
C GLY A 81 5.10 2.78 -14.10
N THR A 82 4.51 1.63 -14.38
CA THR A 82 3.48 1.47 -15.43
C THR A 82 2.11 2.06 -15.08
N GLY A 83 1.92 2.62 -13.87
CA GLY A 83 0.59 2.97 -13.35
C GLY A 83 -0.32 1.75 -13.07
N VAL A 84 0.14 0.54 -13.38
CA VAL A 84 -0.64 -0.70 -13.27
C VAL A 84 -0.66 -1.25 -11.84
N GLY A 85 0.35 -0.92 -11.03
CA GLY A 85 0.62 -1.56 -9.74
C GLY A 85 -0.55 -1.51 -8.76
N LEU A 86 -1.13 -0.34 -8.53
CA LEU A 86 -2.22 -0.16 -7.57
C LEU A 86 -3.56 -0.68 -8.09
N ASN A 87 -3.87 -0.48 -9.38
CA ASN A 87 -5.07 -1.06 -9.99
C ASN A 87 -5.06 -2.59 -9.92
N LEU A 88 -3.91 -3.22 -10.17
CA LEU A 88 -3.76 -4.67 -10.03
C LEU A 88 -3.96 -5.11 -8.58
N CYS A 89 -3.42 -4.37 -7.61
CA CYS A 89 -3.64 -4.67 -6.19
C CYS A 89 -5.13 -4.66 -5.84
N GLN A 90 -5.88 -3.64 -6.29
CA GLN A 90 -7.31 -3.56 -6.06
C GLN A 90 -8.07 -4.76 -6.64
N ARG A 91 -7.73 -5.18 -7.86
CA ARG A 91 -8.35 -6.36 -8.50
C ARG A 91 -8.03 -7.66 -7.76
N LEU A 92 -6.77 -7.85 -7.36
CA LEU A 92 -6.35 -9.05 -6.63
C LEU A 92 -7.01 -9.13 -5.25
N VAL A 93 -7.07 -8.01 -4.52
CA VAL A 93 -7.73 -7.94 -3.22
C VAL A 93 -9.23 -8.22 -3.34
N ALA A 94 -9.90 -7.67 -4.37
CA ALA A 94 -11.31 -7.95 -4.62
C ALA A 94 -11.57 -9.43 -4.98
N LEU A 95 -10.67 -10.08 -5.73
CA LEU A 95 -10.75 -11.52 -6.01
C LEU A 95 -10.55 -12.39 -4.76
N MET A 96 -9.91 -11.85 -3.73
CA MET A 96 -9.78 -12.47 -2.40
C MET A 96 -10.88 -12.01 -1.44
N GLU A 97 -11.97 -11.41 -1.96
CA GLU A 97 -13.12 -10.90 -1.20
C GLU A 97 -12.75 -9.84 -0.14
N GLY A 98 -11.61 -9.19 -0.30
CA GLY A 98 -11.14 -8.12 0.58
C GLY A 98 -11.35 -6.72 0.00
N THR A 99 -10.94 -5.72 0.77
CA THR A 99 -10.92 -4.31 0.36
C THR A 99 -9.53 -3.71 0.51
N ILE A 100 -9.18 -2.78 -0.38
CA ILE A 100 -7.97 -1.96 -0.28
C ILE A 100 -8.37 -0.49 -0.33
N GLN A 101 -7.75 0.32 0.51
CA GLN A 101 -8.03 1.75 0.61
C GLN A 101 -6.76 2.50 1.05
N LEU A 102 -6.75 3.80 0.76
CA LEU A 102 -5.80 4.73 1.37
C LEU A 102 -6.36 5.14 2.73
N ASP A 103 -5.53 5.13 3.78
CA ASP A 103 -5.89 5.73 5.05
C ASP A 103 -5.61 7.23 5.00
N GLU A 104 -6.67 8.03 4.80
CA GLU A 104 -6.56 9.49 4.71
C GLU A 104 -6.26 10.16 6.05
N LYS A 105 -6.38 9.42 7.16
CA LYS A 105 -6.11 9.91 8.51
C LYS A 105 -4.76 9.45 9.04
N TYR A 106 -3.99 8.72 8.24
CA TYR A 106 -2.66 8.28 8.63
C TYR A 106 -1.71 9.48 8.73
N GLU A 107 -0.98 9.54 9.84
CA GLU A 107 0.12 10.48 10.04
C GLU A 107 1.41 9.69 10.29
N SER A 108 2.47 9.99 9.53
CA SER A 108 3.74 9.26 9.68
C SER A 108 4.49 9.64 10.96
N GLY A 109 4.24 10.86 11.45
CA GLY A 109 5.00 11.48 12.55
C GLY A 109 6.47 11.78 12.18
N PHE A 110 6.84 11.65 10.91
CA PHE A 110 8.19 11.93 10.43
C PHE A 110 8.31 13.40 10.05
N LYS A 111 9.32 14.10 10.57
CA LYS A 111 9.40 15.56 10.44
C LYS A 111 9.45 15.99 8.97
N GLY A 112 8.53 16.85 8.56
CA GLY A 112 8.44 17.36 7.19
C GLY A 112 7.67 16.46 6.22
N HIS A 113 7.12 15.35 6.71
CA HIS A 113 6.31 14.41 5.95
C HIS A 113 4.97 14.20 6.67
N PRO A 114 3.85 14.20 5.94
CA PRO A 114 2.52 14.02 6.54
C PRO A 114 2.41 12.66 7.26
#